data_AF-A0A522J2E4-F1
#
_entry.id   AF-A0A522J2E4-F1
#
_cell.length_a   1.000
_cell.length_b   1.000
_cell.length_c   1.000
_cell.angle_alpha   90.00
_cell.angle_beta   90.00
_cell.angle_gamma   90.00
#
_symmetry.space_group_name_H-M   'P 1'
#
loop_
_entity.id
_entity.type
_entity.pdbx_description
1 polymer ?
#
loop_
_entity_poly.entity_id
_entity_poly.type
_entity_poly.pdbx_seq_one_letter_code
_entity_poly.pdbx_strand_id
1 'polypeptide(L)'
;MQSDIEHVYHDTEWGRPLHDERRLFEMLVLEGVQAGLSWRTVLARRGHYRAAFDGFDIDRIAGYDLGRVERLLGDSGIIRNRAKIEAVVANARACVRMREAGEPFGAWMWAQVGGAPQLPEWRHPQDVPAKTAQSARISRDLRQRGFCFVGPVIVNSFLKATGMVNAHLQDCPRQAECRRAWIRWEASRHARFAPLAAQGSRPILGVSPQTDAPCFPIPLS
;
A
#
# COMPACT_ATOMS: atom_id res chain seq x y z
N MET A 1 5.28 -14.26 -29.33
CA MET A 1 5.38 -12.99 -28.59
C MET A 1 4.84 -13.23 -27.18
N GLN A 2 5.72 -13.68 -26.28
CA GLN A 2 5.37 -14.09 -24.92
C GLN A 2 5.28 -12.83 -24.02
N SER A 3 4.06 -12.49 -23.59
CA SER A 3 3.65 -11.66 -22.44
C SER A 3 4.20 -10.24 -22.21
N ASP A 4 3.85 -9.27 -23.07
CA ASP A 4 4.13 -7.85 -22.81
C ASP A 4 3.53 -7.33 -21.48
N ILE A 5 2.30 -7.75 -21.12
CA ILE A 5 1.62 -7.21 -19.93
C ILE A 5 2.20 -7.71 -18.59
N GLU A 6 2.66 -8.96 -18.53
CA GLU A 6 3.23 -9.53 -17.30
C GLU A 6 4.65 -8.99 -17.06
N HIS A 7 5.44 -8.79 -18.11
CA HIS A 7 6.75 -8.14 -18.01
C HIS A 7 6.62 -6.67 -17.60
N VAL A 8 5.70 -5.90 -18.20
CA VAL A 8 5.45 -4.52 -17.79
C VAL A 8 5.01 -4.46 -16.33
N TYR A 9 4.09 -5.33 -15.91
CA TYR A 9 3.66 -5.40 -14.51
C TYR A 9 4.82 -5.75 -13.56
N HIS A 10 5.64 -6.74 -13.92
CA HIS A 10 6.83 -7.11 -13.16
C HIS A 10 7.79 -5.94 -12.98
N ASP A 11 8.07 -5.21 -14.06
CA ASP A 11 9.09 -4.17 -14.05
C ASP A 11 8.64 -2.87 -13.39
N THR A 12 7.34 -2.57 -13.47
CA THR A 12 6.79 -1.26 -13.10
C THR A 12 5.93 -1.27 -11.83
N GLU A 13 5.45 -2.43 -11.38
CA GLU A 13 4.54 -2.52 -10.23
C GLU A 13 4.97 -3.58 -9.21
N TRP A 14 5.25 -4.81 -9.63
CA TRP A 14 5.43 -5.94 -8.72
C TRP A 14 6.66 -5.77 -7.80
N GLY A 15 6.47 -5.99 -6.50
CA GLY A 15 7.52 -5.88 -5.50
C GLY A 15 7.90 -4.45 -5.11
N ARG A 16 7.31 -3.43 -5.75
CA ARG A 16 7.52 -2.03 -5.36
C ARG A 16 6.69 -1.72 -4.11
N PRO A 17 7.26 -1.09 -3.06
CA PRO A 17 6.53 -0.74 -1.86
C PRO A 17 5.31 0.13 -2.15
N LEU A 18 4.13 -0.38 -1.81
CA LEU A 18 2.84 0.28 -2.01
C LEU A 18 2.22 0.66 -0.66
N HIS A 19 1.93 1.94 -0.45
CA HIS A 19 1.35 2.45 0.80
C HIS A 19 -0.04 3.06 0.65
N ASP A 20 -0.49 3.32 -0.58
CA ASP A 20 -1.83 3.81 -0.84
C ASP A 20 -2.88 2.74 -0.51
N GLU A 21 -3.76 3.02 0.44
CA GLU A 21 -4.72 2.04 0.97
C GLU A 21 -5.70 1.55 -0.10
N ARG A 22 -6.17 2.44 -0.98
CA ARG A 22 -7.06 2.09 -2.09
C ARG A 22 -6.38 1.12 -3.06
N ARG A 23 -5.12 1.36 -3.41
CA ARG A 23 -4.33 0.48 -4.27
C ARG A 23 -4.00 -0.84 -3.58
N LEU A 24 -3.74 -0.85 -2.27
CA LEU A 24 -3.58 -2.09 -1.51
C LEU A 24 -4.88 -2.91 -1.54
N PHE A 25 -6.03 -2.26 -1.34
CA PHE A 25 -7.33 -2.92 -1.45
C PHE A 25 -7.57 -3.48 -2.86
N GLU A 26 -7.29 -2.71 -3.91
CA GLU A 26 -7.31 -3.17 -5.31
C GLU A 26 -6.50 -4.46 -5.48
N MET A 27 -5.24 -4.46 -5.02
CA MET A 27 -4.37 -5.64 -5.16
C MET A 27 -4.89 -6.85 -4.39
N LEU A 28 -5.39 -6.68 -3.17
CA LEU A 28 -5.95 -7.79 -2.39
C LEU A 28 -7.15 -8.43 -3.11
N VAL A 29 -8.02 -7.62 -3.69
CA VAL A 29 -9.18 -8.09 -4.47
C VAL A 29 -8.71 -8.85 -5.71
N LEU A 30 -7.76 -8.30 -6.46
CA LEU A 30 -7.25 -8.92 -7.70
C LEU A 30 -6.59 -10.28 -7.44
N GLU A 31 -5.81 -10.38 -6.35
CA GLU A 31 -5.21 -11.64 -5.89
C GLU A 31 -6.31 -12.65 -5.47
N GLY A 32 -7.37 -12.18 -4.81
CA GLY A 32 -8.52 -13.02 -4.42
C GLY A 32 -9.29 -13.60 -5.61
N VAL A 33 -9.51 -12.79 -6.66
CA VAL A 33 -10.22 -13.25 -7.87
C VAL A 33 -9.37 -14.16 -8.75
N GLN A 34 -8.05 -14.14 -8.61
CA GLN A 34 -7.12 -14.99 -9.36
C GLN A 34 -7.29 -16.49 -9.08
N ALA A 35 -7.93 -16.89 -7.97
CA ALA A 35 -8.15 -18.29 -7.66
C ALA A 35 -8.82 -19.04 -8.84
N GLY A 36 -8.08 -19.99 -9.45
CA GLY A 36 -8.50 -20.76 -10.63
C GLY A 36 -8.19 -20.12 -12.00
N LEU A 37 -7.39 -19.05 -12.06
CA LEU A 37 -7.06 -18.30 -13.27
C LEU A 37 -5.56 -17.96 -13.34
N SER A 38 -5.07 -17.64 -14.54
CA SER A 38 -3.72 -17.07 -14.70
C SER A 38 -3.69 -15.59 -14.29
N TRP A 39 -2.55 -15.13 -13.76
CA TRP A 39 -2.37 -13.72 -13.42
C TRP A 39 -2.52 -12.80 -14.65
N ARG A 40 -2.01 -13.21 -15.82
CA ARG A 40 -2.29 -12.56 -17.11
C ARG A 40 -3.77 -12.25 -17.34
N THR A 41 -4.66 -13.19 -17.01
CA THR A 41 -6.11 -13.02 -17.19
C THR A 41 -6.65 -11.93 -16.27
N VAL A 42 -6.16 -11.87 -15.03
CA VAL A 42 -6.53 -10.84 -14.06
C VAL A 42 -6.00 -9.47 -14.51
N LEU A 43 -4.73 -9.38 -14.92
CA LEU A 43 -4.13 -8.15 -15.43
C LEU A 43 -4.89 -7.59 -16.65
N ALA A 44 -5.23 -8.45 -17.61
CA ALA A 44 -5.98 -8.04 -18.80
C ALA A 44 -7.37 -7.49 -18.46
N ARG A 45 -7.99 -7.94 -17.35
CA ARG A 45 -9.29 -7.48 -16.87
C ARG A 45 -9.21 -6.35 -15.84
N ARG A 46 -8.02 -5.96 -15.40
CA ARG A 46 -7.83 -4.99 -14.31
C ARG A 46 -8.51 -3.65 -14.58
N GLY A 47 -8.49 -3.18 -15.84
CA GLY A 47 -9.23 -1.98 -16.26
C GLY A 47 -10.74 -2.12 -16.08
N HIS A 48 -11.32 -3.27 -16.47
CA HIS A 48 -12.73 -3.57 -16.26
C HIS A 48 -13.09 -3.64 -14.78
N TYR A 49 -12.25 -4.26 -13.95
CA TYR A 49 -12.44 -4.29 -12.50
C TYR A 49 -12.46 -2.88 -11.90
N ARG A 50 -11.53 -1.99 -12.31
CA ARG A 50 -11.53 -0.59 -11.86
C ARG A 50 -12.84 0.11 -12.23
N ALA A 51 -13.34 -0.07 -13.45
CA ALA A 51 -14.62 0.54 -13.86
C ALA A 51 -15.81 -0.05 -13.09
N ALA A 52 -15.87 -1.37 -12.94
CA ALA A 52 -16.96 -2.08 -12.29
C ALA A 52 -17.07 -1.76 -10.79
N PHE A 53 -15.93 -1.59 -10.11
CA PHE A 53 -15.86 -1.35 -8.66
C PHE A 53 -15.49 0.10 -8.32
N ASP A 54 -16.00 1.09 -9.07
CA ASP A 54 -15.86 2.53 -8.75
C ASP A 54 -14.41 2.97 -8.45
N GLY A 55 -13.44 2.49 -9.23
CA GLY A 55 -12.02 2.79 -9.04
C GLY A 55 -11.42 2.20 -7.77
N PHE A 56 -12.03 1.16 -7.21
CA PHE A 56 -11.71 0.56 -5.91
C PHE A 56 -11.94 1.50 -4.72
N ASP A 57 -12.83 2.48 -4.84
CA ASP A 57 -13.25 3.30 -3.70
C ASP A 57 -13.90 2.44 -2.61
N ILE A 58 -13.19 2.28 -1.49
CA ILE A 58 -13.56 1.38 -0.40
C ILE A 58 -14.93 1.75 0.18
N ASP A 59 -15.21 3.04 0.34
CA ASP A 59 -16.45 3.51 0.99
C ASP A 59 -17.66 3.30 0.08
N ARG A 60 -17.51 3.60 -1.21
CA ARG A 60 -18.56 3.32 -2.21
C ARG A 60 -18.87 1.83 -2.30
N ILE A 61 -17.83 0.99 -2.37
CA ILE A 61 -18.01 -0.46 -2.46
C ILE A 61 -18.64 -1.02 -1.18
N ALA A 62 -18.25 -0.52 0.00
CA ALA A 62 -18.83 -0.97 1.27
C ALA A 62 -20.36 -0.74 1.32
N GLY A 63 -20.83 0.31 0.65
CA GLY A 63 -22.25 0.64 0.50
C GLY A 63 -23.01 -0.15 -0.58
N TYR A 64 -22.38 -1.07 -1.31
CA TYR A 64 -23.07 -1.85 -2.34
C TYR A 64 -24.16 -2.74 -1.74
N ASP A 65 -25.32 -2.74 -2.39
CA ASP A 65 -26.49 -3.57 -2.06
C ASP A 65 -26.57 -4.81 -2.97
N LEU A 66 -27.59 -5.64 -2.75
CA LEU A 66 -27.86 -6.82 -3.59
C LEU A 66 -28.10 -6.42 -5.05
N GLY A 67 -28.80 -5.31 -5.30
CA GLY A 67 -29.04 -4.82 -6.65
C GLY A 67 -27.75 -4.49 -7.42
N ARG A 68 -26.76 -3.91 -6.75
CA ARG A 68 -25.43 -3.66 -7.33
C ARG A 68 -24.68 -4.96 -7.60
N VAL A 69 -24.77 -5.94 -6.70
CA VAL A 69 -24.18 -7.28 -6.92
C VAL A 69 -24.80 -7.96 -8.15
N GLU A 70 -26.13 -7.93 -8.31
CA GLU A 70 -26.80 -8.48 -9.51
C GLU A 70 -26.34 -7.79 -10.80
N ARG A 71 -26.20 -6.45 -10.79
CA ARG A 71 -25.69 -5.72 -11.96
C ARG A 71 -24.26 -6.15 -12.32
N LEU A 72 -23.40 -6.34 -11.33
CA LEU A 72 -22.02 -6.79 -11.54
C LEU A 72 -21.95 -8.23 -12.06
N LEU A 73 -22.89 -9.11 -11.67
CA LEU A 73 -22.98 -10.46 -12.23
C LEU A 73 -23.29 -10.48 -13.72
N GLY A 74 -23.94 -9.43 -14.24
CA GLY A 74 -24.18 -9.24 -15.67
C GLY A 74 -22.95 -8.75 -16.47
N ASP A 75 -21.92 -8.23 -15.81
CA ASP A 75 -20.75 -7.64 -16.47
C ASP A 75 -19.76 -8.72 -16.95
N SER A 76 -19.62 -8.86 -18.27
CA SER A 76 -18.71 -9.83 -18.89
C SER A 76 -17.23 -9.44 -18.82
N GLY A 77 -16.93 -8.18 -18.50
CA GLY A 77 -15.59 -7.65 -18.31
C GLY A 77 -14.90 -8.17 -17.06
N ILE A 78 -15.67 -8.58 -16.05
CA ILE A 78 -15.16 -9.18 -14.80
C ILE A 78 -15.45 -10.69 -14.74
N ILE A 79 -14.88 -11.35 -13.72
CA ILE A 79 -15.18 -12.76 -13.46
C ILE A 79 -16.55 -12.85 -12.79
N ARG A 80 -17.55 -13.31 -13.54
CA ARG A 80 -18.96 -13.49 -13.13
C ARG A 80 -19.12 -14.63 -12.13
N ASN A 81 -18.68 -14.41 -10.90
CA ASN A 81 -18.82 -15.34 -9.79
C ASN A 81 -19.37 -14.59 -8.59
N ARG A 82 -20.57 -14.97 -8.14
CA ARG A 82 -21.29 -14.29 -7.06
C ARG A 82 -20.48 -14.20 -5.78
N ALA A 83 -19.91 -15.33 -5.33
CA ALA A 83 -19.11 -15.38 -4.12
C ALA A 83 -17.89 -14.44 -4.18
N LYS A 84 -17.22 -14.35 -5.33
CA LYS A 84 -16.09 -13.41 -5.52
C LYS A 84 -16.54 -11.95 -5.48
N ILE A 85 -17.66 -11.61 -6.10
CA ILE A 85 -18.20 -10.23 -6.10
C ILE A 85 -18.63 -9.82 -4.69
N GLU A 86 -19.39 -10.68 -3.99
CA GLU A 86 -19.81 -10.45 -2.61
C GLU A 86 -18.60 -10.33 -1.66
N ALA A 87 -17.53 -11.09 -1.92
CA ALA A 87 -16.28 -10.96 -1.16
C ALA A 87 -15.63 -9.59 -1.32
N VAL A 88 -15.69 -8.96 -2.50
CA VAL A 88 -15.17 -7.58 -2.67
C VAL A 88 -15.91 -6.62 -1.76
N VAL A 89 -17.24 -6.73 -1.68
CA VAL A 89 -18.09 -5.92 -0.80
C VAL A 89 -17.79 -6.20 0.68
N ALA A 90 -17.67 -7.48 1.06
CA ALA A 90 -17.33 -7.88 2.43
C ALA A 90 -15.95 -7.34 2.85
N ASN A 91 -14.95 -7.42 1.97
CA ASN A 91 -13.61 -6.89 2.20
C ASN A 91 -13.63 -5.36 2.36
N ALA A 92 -14.39 -4.65 1.52
CA ALA A 92 -14.52 -3.20 1.65
C ALA A 92 -15.13 -2.79 2.99
N ARG A 93 -16.21 -3.47 3.41
CA ARG A 93 -16.82 -3.26 4.74
C ARG A 93 -15.85 -3.58 5.88
N ALA A 94 -14.99 -4.60 5.72
CA ALA A 94 -13.95 -4.92 6.70
C ALA A 94 -12.91 -3.80 6.80
N CYS A 95 -12.47 -3.21 5.69
CA CYS A 95 -11.59 -2.04 5.69
C CYS A 95 -12.23 -0.85 6.41
N VAL A 96 -13.52 -0.56 6.16
CA VAL A 96 -14.25 0.52 6.85
C VAL A 96 -14.25 0.29 8.37
N ARG A 97 -14.65 -0.90 8.84
CA ARG A 97 -14.64 -1.24 10.28
C ARG A 97 -13.25 -1.13 10.91
N MET A 98 -12.22 -1.57 10.19
CA MET A 98 -10.84 -1.49 10.63
C MET A 98 -10.40 -0.02 10.83
N ARG A 99 -10.75 0.85 9.87
CA ARG A 99 -10.47 2.28 9.95
C ARG A 99 -11.23 2.95 11.10
N GLU A 100 -12.50 2.58 11.32
CA GLU A 100 -13.31 3.06 12.46
C GLU A 100 -12.72 2.62 13.81
N ALA A 101 -12.10 1.45 13.86
CA ALA A 101 -11.38 0.95 15.04
C ALA A 101 -9.97 1.56 15.22
N GLY A 102 -9.57 2.53 14.38
CA GLY A 102 -8.25 3.17 14.45
C GLY A 102 -7.11 2.34 13.86
N GLU A 103 -7.40 1.26 13.15
CA GLU A 103 -6.42 0.36 12.53
C GLU A 103 -6.62 0.31 10.99
N PRO A 104 -6.37 1.40 10.23
CA PRO A 104 -6.59 1.40 8.79
C PRO A 104 -5.83 0.25 8.10
N PHE A 105 -6.48 -0.40 7.14
CA PHE A 105 -6.02 -1.64 6.50
C PHE A 105 -4.58 -1.56 6.00
N GLY A 106 -4.23 -0.46 5.32
CA GLY A 106 -2.87 -0.29 4.80
C GLY A 106 -1.81 -0.25 5.88
N ALA A 107 -2.04 0.50 6.96
CA ALA A 107 -1.12 0.58 8.10
C ALA A 107 -1.02 -0.76 8.83
N TRP A 108 -2.16 -1.42 9.03
CA TRP A 108 -2.22 -2.73 9.67
C TRP A 108 -1.42 -3.78 8.88
N MET A 109 -1.56 -3.84 7.56
CA MET A 109 -0.80 -4.78 6.71
C MET A 109 0.71 -4.54 6.78
N TRP A 110 1.17 -3.30 6.72
CA TRP A 110 2.59 -2.97 6.86
C TRP A 110 3.13 -3.33 8.26
N ALA A 111 2.31 -3.17 9.31
CA ALA A 111 2.69 -3.63 10.65
C ALA A 111 2.93 -5.15 10.72
N GLN A 112 2.23 -5.94 9.90
CA GLN A 112 2.42 -7.40 9.85
C GLN A 112 3.79 -7.85 9.32
N VAL A 113 4.53 -6.95 8.65
CA VAL A 113 5.89 -7.17 8.16
C VAL A 113 6.93 -6.34 8.92
N GLY A 114 6.57 -5.71 10.04
CA GLY A 114 7.47 -4.89 10.84
C GLY A 114 7.66 -3.46 10.33
N GLY A 115 6.76 -2.99 9.45
CA GLY A 115 6.76 -1.61 8.96
C GLY A 115 7.76 -1.32 7.84
N ALA A 116 8.59 -2.29 7.44
CA ALA A 116 9.56 -2.17 6.36
C ALA A 116 9.53 -3.41 5.44
N PRO A 117 9.91 -3.30 4.16
CA PRO A 117 9.99 -4.43 3.25
C PRO A 117 10.94 -5.51 3.75
N GLN A 118 10.49 -6.76 3.71
CA GLN A 118 11.35 -7.92 3.91
C GLN A 118 12.14 -8.19 2.62
N LEU A 119 13.44 -8.47 2.77
CA LEU A 119 14.39 -8.64 1.66
C LEU A 119 14.99 -10.06 1.68
N PRO A 120 14.21 -11.10 1.34
CA PRO A 120 14.74 -12.45 1.22
C PRO A 120 15.78 -12.55 0.09
N GLU A 121 16.76 -13.42 0.29
CA GLU A 121 17.92 -13.59 -0.60
C GLU A 121 17.72 -14.77 -1.58
N TRP A 122 16.55 -14.90 -2.19
CA TRP A 122 16.24 -16.00 -3.10
C TRP A 122 17.00 -15.90 -4.43
N ARG A 123 17.56 -17.03 -4.89
CA ARG A 123 18.36 -17.09 -6.13
C ARG A 123 17.63 -17.81 -7.26
N HIS A 124 16.75 -18.73 -6.92
CA HIS A 124 15.99 -19.52 -7.88
C HIS A 124 14.48 -19.36 -7.66
N PRO A 125 13.65 -19.42 -8.74
CA PRO A 125 12.20 -19.31 -8.60
C PRO A 125 11.58 -20.33 -7.62
N GLN A 126 12.17 -21.52 -7.53
CA GLN A 126 11.74 -22.59 -6.62
C GLN A 126 11.99 -22.29 -5.14
N ASP A 127 12.88 -21.33 -4.84
CA ASP A 127 13.16 -20.89 -3.47
C ASP A 127 12.03 -20.00 -2.93
N VAL A 128 11.20 -19.44 -3.83
CA VAL A 128 10.10 -18.55 -3.49
C VAL A 128 8.90 -19.37 -3.03
N PRO A 129 8.56 -19.38 -1.73
CA PRO A 129 7.48 -20.21 -1.22
C PRO A 129 6.13 -19.72 -1.74
N ALA A 130 5.21 -20.66 -1.98
CA ALA A 130 3.82 -20.33 -2.31
C ALA A 130 3.04 -19.78 -1.11
N LYS A 131 3.36 -20.24 0.11
CA LYS A 131 2.80 -19.77 1.40
C LYS A 131 3.87 -19.84 2.49
N THR A 132 3.73 -19.04 3.54
CA THR A 132 4.63 -19.02 4.70
C THR A 132 3.85 -19.11 6.00
N ALA A 133 4.53 -19.34 7.13
CA ALA A 133 3.89 -19.26 8.45
C ALA A 133 3.30 -17.87 8.72
N GLN A 134 3.99 -16.82 8.26
CA GLN A 134 3.51 -15.43 8.35
C GLN A 134 2.25 -15.21 7.52
N SER A 135 2.21 -15.67 6.26
CA SER A 135 1.02 -15.51 5.42
C SER A 135 -0.16 -16.32 5.95
N ALA A 136 0.09 -17.47 6.57
CA ALA A 136 -0.94 -18.26 7.24
C ALA A 136 -1.51 -17.56 8.48
N ARG A 137 -0.67 -16.86 9.27
CA ARG A 137 -1.12 -16.05 10.40
C ARG A 137 -1.99 -14.87 9.92
N ILE A 138 -1.45 -14.05 9.02
CA ILE A 138 -2.15 -12.88 8.47
C ILE A 138 -3.48 -13.29 7.82
N SER A 139 -3.51 -14.42 7.10
CA SER A 139 -4.74 -14.99 6.53
C SER A 139 -5.82 -15.28 7.58
N ARG A 140 -5.44 -15.84 8.75
CA ARG A 140 -6.39 -16.07 9.85
C ARG A 140 -6.90 -14.75 10.43
N ASP A 141 -6.01 -13.81 10.66
CA ASP A 141 -6.36 -12.51 11.26
C ASP A 141 -7.28 -11.70 10.33
N LEU A 142 -7.02 -11.71 9.02
CA LEU A 142 -7.90 -11.10 8.02
C LEU A 142 -9.29 -11.76 8.01
N ARG A 143 -9.36 -13.09 8.08
CA ARG A 143 -10.67 -13.80 8.15
C ARG A 143 -11.44 -13.43 9.41
N GLN A 144 -10.77 -13.33 10.57
CA GLN A 144 -11.40 -12.90 11.82
C GLN A 144 -11.96 -11.47 11.73
N ARG A 145 -11.38 -10.61 10.88
CA ARG A 145 -11.85 -9.24 10.60
C ARG A 145 -12.97 -9.19 9.54
N GLY A 146 -13.35 -10.34 8.98
CA GLY A 146 -14.43 -10.48 8.01
C GLY A 146 -13.99 -10.36 6.55
N PHE A 147 -12.69 -10.50 6.26
CA PHE A 147 -12.23 -10.60 4.88
C PHE A 147 -12.47 -12.01 4.31
N CYS A 148 -12.83 -12.04 3.03
CA CYS A 148 -13.12 -13.21 2.23
C CYS A 148 -12.08 -13.35 1.09
N PHE A 149 -11.87 -14.59 0.62
CA PHE A 149 -10.87 -14.91 -0.42
C PHE A 149 -9.43 -14.50 -0.07
N VAL A 150 -9.07 -14.54 1.22
CA VAL A 150 -7.74 -14.18 1.74
C VAL A 150 -6.97 -15.41 2.24
N GLY A 151 -6.88 -16.46 1.41
CA GLY A 151 -6.14 -17.68 1.77
C GLY A 151 -4.62 -17.45 1.94
N PRO A 152 -3.88 -18.32 2.63
CA PRO A 152 -2.45 -18.11 2.89
C PRO A 152 -1.58 -17.94 1.64
N VAL A 153 -1.94 -18.59 0.53
CA VAL A 153 -1.26 -18.42 -0.77
C VAL A 153 -1.56 -17.04 -1.35
N ILE A 154 -2.84 -16.63 -1.34
CA ILE A 154 -3.29 -15.31 -1.82
C ILE A 154 -2.62 -14.20 -1.02
N VAL A 155 -2.59 -14.31 0.30
CA VAL A 155 -1.92 -13.35 1.18
C VAL A 155 -0.43 -13.30 0.88
N ASN A 156 0.23 -14.45 0.67
CA ASN A 156 1.65 -14.45 0.34
C ASN A 156 1.92 -13.80 -1.03
N SER A 157 1.09 -14.06 -2.04
CA SER A 157 1.17 -13.36 -3.33
C SER A 157 0.96 -11.86 -3.18
N PHE A 158 -0.05 -11.44 -2.41
CA PHE A 158 -0.31 -10.03 -2.10
C PHE A 158 0.90 -9.33 -1.45
N LEU A 159 1.52 -9.94 -0.43
CA LEU A 159 2.70 -9.37 0.24
C LEU A 159 3.85 -9.15 -0.74
N LYS A 160 4.04 -10.08 -1.69
CA LYS A 160 5.05 -9.98 -2.74
C LYS A 160 4.69 -8.90 -3.76
N ALA A 161 3.45 -8.90 -4.23
CA ALA A 161 2.96 -7.95 -5.24
C ALA A 161 3.04 -6.50 -4.77
N THR A 162 2.79 -6.24 -3.49
CA THR A 162 2.74 -4.90 -2.89
C THR A 162 4.06 -4.43 -2.28
N GLY A 163 5.14 -5.20 -2.46
CA GLY A 163 6.48 -4.84 -1.99
C GLY A 163 6.67 -4.88 -0.47
N MET A 164 5.73 -5.47 0.27
CA MET A 164 5.93 -5.81 1.69
C MET A 164 6.97 -6.93 1.84
N VAL A 165 7.04 -7.82 0.85
CA VAL A 165 8.15 -8.76 0.64
C VAL A 165 8.72 -8.48 -0.76
N ASN A 166 9.96 -8.02 -0.83
CA ASN A 166 10.65 -7.87 -2.10
C ASN A 166 11.15 -9.25 -2.56
N ALA A 167 10.33 -9.92 -3.36
CA ALA A 167 10.54 -11.30 -3.79
C ALA A 167 11.27 -11.42 -5.14
N HIS A 168 11.84 -10.32 -5.66
CA HIS A 168 12.71 -10.36 -6.82
C HIS A 168 13.94 -11.22 -6.51
N LEU A 169 14.34 -12.08 -7.45
CA LEU A 169 15.56 -12.87 -7.32
C LEU A 169 16.79 -11.95 -7.29
N GLN A 170 17.89 -12.44 -6.70
CA GLN A 170 19.12 -11.63 -6.54
C GLN A 170 19.68 -11.06 -7.85
N ASP A 171 19.51 -11.78 -8.95
CA ASP A 171 19.96 -11.39 -10.29
C ASP A 171 18.95 -10.50 -11.04
N CYS A 172 17.74 -10.33 -10.51
CA CYS A 172 16.74 -9.45 -11.10
C CYS A 172 17.11 -7.97 -10.85
N PRO A 173 17.25 -7.13 -11.91
CA PRO A 173 17.57 -5.71 -11.76
C PRO A 173 16.54 -4.92 -10.94
N ARG A 174 15.30 -5.41 -10.87
CA ARG A 174 14.21 -4.77 -10.13
C ARG A 174 14.36 -4.94 -8.61
N GLN A 175 15.13 -5.92 -8.13
CA GLN A 175 15.40 -6.12 -6.69
C GLN A 175 15.97 -4.84 -6.08
N ALA A 176 17.05 -4.33 -6.67
CA ALA A 176 17.75 -3.16 -6.17
C ALA A 176 16.92 -1.90 -6.35
N GLU A 177 16.11 -1.82 -7.42
CA GLU A 177 15.21 -0.69 -7.64
C GLU A 177 14.10 -0.63 -6.59
N CYS A 178 13.45 -1.74 -6.28
CA CYS A 178 12.41 -1.81 -5.25
C CYS A 178 12.98 -1.44 -3.87
N ARG A 179 14.19 -1.91 -3.56
CA ARG A 179 14.92 -1.51 -2.34
C ARG A 179 15.19 0.00 -2.30
N ARG A 180 15.62 0.62 -3.41
CA ARG A 180 15.82 2.07 -3.49
C ARG A 180 14.50 2.86 -3.38
N ALA A 181 13.41 2.33 -3.94
CA ALA A 181 12.09 2.95 -3.84
C ALA A 181 11.62 3.04 -2.38
N TRP A 182 11.84 1.98 -1.59
CA TRP A 182 11.60 2.00 -0.14
C TRP A 182 12.39 3.11 0.57
N ILE A 183 13.71 3.15 0.37
CA ILE A 183 14.59 4.14 1.04
C ILE A 183 14.13 5.57 0.74
N ARG A 184 13.75 5.86 -0.51
CA ARG A 184 13.20 7.18 -0.87
C ARG A 184 11.89 7.49 -0.18
N TRP A 185 10.99 6.51 -0.09
CA TRP A 185 9.72 6.68 0.61
C TRP A 185 9.95 6.97 2.11
N GLU A 186 10.80 6.18 2.75
CA GLU A 186 11.14 6.32 4.17
C GLU A 186 11.74 7.71 4.47
N ALA A 187 12.70 8.17 3.65
CA ALA A 187 13.25 9.51 3.75
C ALA A 187 12.16 10.59 3.60
N SER A 188 11.23 10.42 2.65
CA SER A 188 10.13 11.36 2.44
C SER A 188 9.13 11.37 3.61
N ARG A 189 8.96 10.23 4.30
CA ARG A 189 8.12 10.13 5.49
C ARG A 189 8.73 10.89 6.65
N HIS A 190 10.02 10.70 6.94
CA HIS A 190 10.72 11.45 7.99
C HIS A 190 10.70 12.97 7.72
N ALA A 191 10.87 13.41 6.47
CA ALA A 191 10.78 14.82 6.12
C ALA A 191 9.38 15.44 6.40
N ARG A 192 8.30 14.67 6.23
CA ARG A 192 6.93 15.14 6.52
C ARG A 192 6.63 15.27 8.02
N PHE A 193 7.35 14.54 8.87
CA PHE A 193 7.16 14.54 10.31
C PHE A 193 8.35 15.16 11.07
N ALA A 194 9.30 15.76 10.36
CA ALA A 194 10.37 16.53 10.98
C ALA A 194 9.76 17.76 11.67
N PRO A 195 10.10 18.04 12.95
CA PRO A 195 9.55 19.19 13.65
C PRO A 195 9.90 20.49 12.91
N LEU A 196 8.90 21.36 12.74
CA LEU A 196 9.03 22.67 12.07
C LEU A 196 10.13 23.57 12.66
N ALA A 197 10.64 23.26 13.85
CA ALA A 197 11.70 24.00 14.53
C ALA A 197 13.06 24.01 13.80
N ALA A 198 13.26 23.16 12.78
CA ALA A 198 14.48 23.14 11.99
C ALA A 198 14.47 24.07 10.75
N GLN A 199 13.35 24.74 10.46
CA GLN A 199 13.26 25.73 9.37
C GLN A 199 13.56 27.12 9.92
N GLY A 200 14.85 27.47 9.88
CA GLY A 200 15.46 28.61 10.57
C GLY A 200 14.72 29.94 10.44
N SER A 201 14.59 30.60 11.58
CA SER A 201 14.25 32.01 11.71
C SER A 201 15.25 32.84 10.91
N ARG A 202 14.81 33.47 9.81
CA ARG A 202 15.57 34.55 9.19
C ARG A 202 15.68 35.70 10.22
N PRO A 203 16.87 36.22 10.53
CA PRO A 203 16.96 37.39 11.40
C PRO A 203 16.29 38.57 10.69
N ILE A 204 15.27 39.12 11.34
CA ILE A 204 14.69 40.41 10.97
C ILE A 204 15.77 41.44 11.29
N LEU A 205 16.27 42.14 10.26
CA LEU A 205 17.14 43.31 10.43
C LEU A 205 16.35 44.39 11.18
N GLY A 206 16.49 44.42 12.50
CA GLY A 206 15.89 45.39 13.40
C GLY A 206 16.88 46.52 13.71
N VAL A 207 16.63 47.66 13.06
CA VAL A 207 16.69 49.06 13.55
C VAL A 207 17.57 49.33 14.78
N SER A 208 18.60 50.17 14.57
CA SER A 208 19.43 50.77 15.61
C SER A 208 18.61 51.67 16.56
N PRO A 209 18.77 51.56 17.88
CA PRO A 209 18.15 52.50 18.82
C PRO A 209 19.00 53.77 18.93
N GLN A 210 18.32 54.91 18.76
CA GLN A 210 18.82 56.24 19.10
C GLN A 210 19.11 56.33 20.61
N THR A 211 20.28 56.86 20.94
CA THR A 211 20.72 57.21 22.29
C THR A 211 20.34 58.65 22.60
N ASP A 212 19.55 58.85 23.66
CA ASP A 212 19.46 60.15 24.36
C ASP A 212 19.88 59.98 25.83
N ALA A 213 20.72 60.92 26.27
CA ALA A 213 21.47 60.96 27.52
C ALA A 213 20.58 61.22 28.78
N PRO A 214 21.15 61.25 30.01
CA PRO A 214 21.74 62.52 30.47
C PRO A 214 22.92 62.43 31.50
N CYS A 215 23.61 63.57 31.58
CA CYS A 215 24.28 64.21 32.72
C CYS A 215 25.36 63.49 33.57
N PHE A 216 26.55 64.11 33.50
CA PHE A 216 27.67 64.16 34.45
C PHE A 216 27.27 64.40 35.92
N PRO A 217 28.15 64.04 36.89
CA PRO A 217 29.13 65.01 37.39
C PRO A 217 30.58 64.47 37.57
N ILE A 218 31.53 65.38 37.37
CA ILE A 218 32.96 65.41 37.81
C ILE A 218 32.96 65.34 39.38
N PRO A 219 34.03 64.98 40.17
CA PRO A 219 35.40 65.41 39.90
C PRO A 219 36.62 64.65 40.49
N LEU A 220 37.80 65.23 40.19
CA LEU A 220 39.11 65.22 40.89
C LEU A 220 40.08 64.04 40.64
N SER A 221 41.08 64.26 39.78
CA SER A 221 42.48 64.62 40.14
C SER A 221 43.30 64.85 38.86
#